data_AF-A0A7C2Q9U8-F1
#
_entry.id   AF-A0A7C2Q9U8-F1
#
_cell.length_a   1.000
_cell.length_b   1.000
_cell.length_c   1.000
_cell.angle_alpha   90.00
_cell.angle_beta   90.00
_cell.angle_gamma   90.00
#
_symmetry.space_group_name_H-M   'P 1'
#
loop_
_entity.id
_entity.type
_entity.pdbx_description
1 polymer ?
#
loop_
_entity_poly.entity_id
_entity_poly.type
_entity_poly.pdbx_seq_one_letter_code
_entity_poly.pdbx_strand_id
1 'polypeptide(L)'
;MRAERFERYALDELLDHELYARLAARERNERNRKLLEELARDELRHHLFWSKLAGPVRLGLRDRLKLRLLLSLSRLAGKTFTIKLLERGEAATIGEYRRAAAELGGELAAELAKVIEDEERHESELAGSLDELAVRQLGSIALGVSDAIIELTGVLAGFAGYTGSPLQVAAAGLIVGVSAALSMAAAAYSQAKHERGKSPRTAAAFTGLFYMLTVLALVAPLLLGAPASIGVALSLACALAILAAFSFYSAVVMERPFLREYLENAAVIMAVSLVGYAFGQIVKELTGGMP
;
A
#
# COMPACT_ATOMS: atom_id res chain seq x y z
N MET A 1 3.93 -34.50 -10.69
CA MET A 1 5.23 -33.77 -10.69
C MET A 1 5.36 -32.82 -11.89
N ARG A 2 5.73 -33.25 -13.12
CA ARG A 2 5.85 -32.32 -14.29
C ARG A 2 4.51 -31.79 -14.81
N ALA A 3 3.52 -32.67 -14.99
CA ALA A 3 2.19 -32.28 -15.49
C ALA A 3 1.46 -31.32 -14.53
N GLU A 4 1.45 -31.62 -13.23
CA GLU A 4 0.89 -30.74 -12.18
C GLU A 4 1.55 -29.35 -12.14
N ARG A 5 2.87 -29.27 -12.43
CA ARG A 5 3.61 -28.00 -12.49
C ARG A 5 3.15 -27.16 -13.68
N PHE A 6 3.00 -27.76 -14.86
CA PHE A 6 2.53 -27.05 -16.06
C PHE A 6 1.04 -26.69 -15.96
N GLU A 7 0.23 -27.50 -15.30
CA GLU A 7 -1.16 -27.18 -15.00
C GLU A 7 -1.26 -25.95 -14.09
N ARG A 8 -0.40 -25.85 -13.06
CA ARG A 8 -0.32 -24.66 -12.20
C ARG A 8 0.00 -23.41 -13.01
N TYR A 9 1.02 -23.46 -13.87
CA TYR A 9 1.37 -22.32 -14.73
C TYR A 9 0.20 -21.93 -15.63
N ALA A 10 -0.40 -22.91 -16.34
CA ALA A 10 -1.55 -22.63 -17.17
C ALA A 10 -2.74 -22.02 -16.40
N LEU A 11 -2.93 -22.36 -15.12
CA LEU A 11 -3.99 -21.80 -14.27
C LEU A 11 -3.68 -20.38 -13.79
N ASP A 12 -2.43 -20.10 -13.42
CA ASP A 12 -1.99 -18.77 -12.98
C ASP A 12 -2.15 -17.76 -14.13
N GLU A 13 -1.60 -18.08 -15.31
CA GLU A 13 -1.69 -17.29 -16.55
C GLU A 13 -3.16 -17.04 -16.99
N LEU A 14 -4.03 -18.04 -16.80
CA LEU A 14 -5.47 -17.88 -17.08
C LEU A 14 -6.17 -16.96 -16.08
N LEU A 15 -5.73 -16.97 -14.81
CA LEU A 15 -6.26 -16.08 -13.78
C LEU A 15 -5.84 -14.64 -14.05
N ASP A 16 -4.61 -14.44 -14.51
CA ASP A 16 -4.02 -13.12 -14.78
C ASP A 16 -4.64 -12.52 -16.05
N HIS A 17 -4.83 -13.34 -17.10
CA HIS A 17 -5.67 -13.00 -18.25
C HIS A 17 -7.05 -12.49 -17.84
N GLU A 18 -7.77 -13.25 -17.01
CA GLU A 18 -9.14 -12.90 -16.62
C GLU A 18 -9.17 -11.65 -15.71
N LEU A 19 -8.13 -11.45 -14.90
CA LEU A 19 -7.97 -10.22 -14.12
C LEU A 19 -7.79 -9.02 -15.05
N TYR A 20 -6.80 -9.05 -15.94
CA TYR A 20 -6.50 -7.94 -16.86
C TYR A 20 -7.68 -7.63 -17.79
N ALA A 21 -8.34 -8.64 -18.36
CA ALA A 21 -9.51 -8.46 -19.20
C ALA A 21 -10.66 -7.75 -18.46
N ARG A 22 -10.91 -8.11 -17.19
CA ARG A 22 -11.96 -7.48 -16.37
C ARG A 22 -11.60 -6.09 -15.89
N LEU A 23 -10.31 -5.82 -15.66
CA LEU A 23 -9.83 -4.48 -15.36
C LEU A 23 -9.97 -3.58 -16.60
N ALA A 24 -9.54 -4.05 -17.78
CA ALA A 24 -9.68 -3.36 -19.06
C ALA A 24 -11.14 -3.00 -19.37
N ALA A 25 -12.07 -3.95 -19.21
CA ALA A 25 -13.49 -3.74 -19.49
C ALA A 25 -14.15 -2.63 -18.64
N ARG A 26 -13.52 -2.24 -17.51
CA ARG A 26 -14.01 -1.19 -16.60
C ARG A 26 -13.14 0.06 -16.59
N GLU A 27 -12.06 0.05 -17.36
CA GLU A 27 -11.11 1.15 -17.41
C GLU A 27 -11.69 2.31 -18.23
N ARG A 28 -11.59 3.52 -17.67
CA ARG A 28 -12.05 4.76 -18.31
C ARG A 28 -10.92 5.46 -19.05
N ASN A 29 -9.68 5.31 -18.58
CA ASN A 29 -8.52 5.88 -19.23
C ASN A 29 -8.10 5.00 -20.43
N GLU A 30 -8.22 5.54 -21.64
CA GLU A 30 -7.91 4.82 -22.88
C GLU A 30 -6.49 4.21 -22.90
N ARG A 31 -5.50 4.93 -22.36
CA ARG A 31 -4.12 4.46 -22.31
C ARG A 31 -3.99 3.25 -21.39
N ASN A 32 -4.55 3.33 -20.19
CA ASN A 32 -4.54 2.22 -19.25
C ASN A 32 -5.34 1.03 -19.79
N ARG A 33 -6.45 1.28 -20.49
CA ARG A 33 -7.29 0.21 -21.06
C ARG A 33 -6.50 -0.58 -22.08
N LYS A 34 -5.83 0.10 -23.01
CA LYS A 34 -5.00 -0.55 -24.04
C LYS A 34 -3.89 -1.39 -23.42
N LEU A 35 -3.18 -0.85 -22.43
CA LEU A 35 -2.15 -1.59 -21.70
C LEU A 35 -2.73 -2.88 -21.08
N LEU A 36 -3.87 -2.79 -20.38
CA LEU A 36 -4.52 -3.96 -19.77
C LEU A 36 -5.03 -4.97 -20.82
N GLU A 37 -5.48 -4.51 -22.00
CA GLU A 37 -5.87 -5.39 -23.11
C GLU A 37 -4.68 -6.08 -23.78
N GLU A 38 -3.52 -5.42 -23.81
CA GLU A 38 -2.26 -5.99 -24.30
C GLU A 38 -1.75 -7.07 -23.35
N LEU A 39 -1.65 -6.75 -22.05
CA LEU A 39 -1.31 -7.71 -21.00
C LEU A 39 -2.24 -8.92 -21.04
N ALA A 40 -3.56 -8.71 -21.02
CA ALA A 40 -4.52 -9.82 -21.09
C ALA A 40 -4.32 -10.70 -22.34
N ARG A 41 -3.91 -10.13 -23.47
CA ARG A 41 -3.66 -10.92 -24.69
C ARG A 41 -2.38 -11.73 -24.58
N ASP A 42 -1.34 -11.19 -23.96
CA ASP A 42 -0.07 -11.87 -23.75
C ASP A 42 -0.25 -13.06 -22.79
N GLU A 43 -0.88 -12.85 -21.62
CA GLU A 43 -1.24 -13.91 -20.65
C GLU A 43 -2.03 -15.06 -21.30
N LEU A 44 -2.95 -14.73 -22.21
CA LEU A 44 -3.72 -15.75 -22.92
C LEU A 44 -2.81 -16.60 -23.83
N ARG A 45 -1.81 -16.00 -24.49
CA ARG A 45 -0.84 -16.76 -25.29
C ARG A 45 -0.01 -17.68 -24.42
N HIS A 46 0.41 -17.20 -23.26
CA HIS A 46 1.21 -17.95 -22.29
C HIS A 46 0.42 -19.11 -21.69
N HIS A 47 -0.83 -18.88 -21.27
CA HIS A 47 -1.77 -19.93 -20.89
C HIS A 47 -1.92 -21.00 -22.00
N LEU A 48 -2.07 -20.59 -23.25
CA LEU A 48 -2.19 -21.51 -24.38
C LEU A 48 -0.91 -22.33 -24.58
N PHE A 49 0.27 -21.73 -24.41
CA PHE A 49 1.55 -22.44 -24.43
C PHE A 49 1.58 -23.53 -23.36
N TRP A 50 1.31 -23.20 -22.10
CA TRP A 50 1.31 -24.18 -21.02
C TRP A 50 0.23 -25.24 -21.16
N SER A 51 -0.93 -24.88 -21.72
CA SER A 51 -2.03 -25.82 -22.01
C SER A 51 -1.67 -26.85 -23.07
N LYS A 52 -0.75 -26.56 -24.00
CA LYS A 52 -0.20 -27.58 -24.93
C LYS A 52 0.52 -28.70 -24.19
N LEU A 53 1.17 -28.38 -23.06
CA LEU A 53 1.98 -29.31 -22.27
C LEU A 53 1.18 -29.99 -21.15
N ALA A 54 0.26 -29.26 -20.51
CA ALA A 54 -0.53 -29.71 -19.36
C ALA A 54 -1.88 -30.33 -19.75
N GLY A 55 -2.39 -30.03 -20.94
CA GLY A 55 -3.79 -30.26 -21.31
C GLY A 55 -4.70 -29.07 -20.95
N PRO A 56 -5.99 -29.12 -21.31
CA PRO A 56 -6.92 -28.03 -21.09
C PRO A 56 -7.23 -27.85 -19.60
N VAL A 57 -6.91 -26.68 -19.06
CA VAL A 57 -7.21 -26.30 -17.67
C VAL A 57 -8.37 -25.31 -17.60
N ARG A 58 -9.07 -25.26 -16.45
CA ARG A 58 -10.17 -24.32 -16.22
C ARG A 58 -10.12 -23.80 -14.79
N LEU A 59 -10.43 -22.52 -14.60
CA LEU A 59 -10.52 -21.90 -13.28
C LEU A 59 -11.53 -22.61 -12.38
N GLY A 60 -11.02 -23.18 -11.29
CA GLY A 60 -11.80 -23.81 -10.24
C GLY A 60 -12.45 -22.79 -9.29
N LEU A 61 -13.07 -23.30 -8.23
CA LEU A 61 -13.73 -22.45 -7.22
C LEU A 61 -12.73 -21.55 -6.48
N ARG A 62 -11.53 -22.08 -6.17
CA ARG A 62 -10.46 -21.34 -5.48
C ARG A 62 -9.94 -20.18 -6.32
N ASP A 63 -9.68 -20.42 -7.60
CA ASP A 63 -9.15 -19.42 -8.53
C ASP A 63 -10.17 -18.31 -8.77
N ARG A 64 -11.45 -18.68 -8.90
CA ARG A 64 -12.54 -17.70 -8.99
C ARG A 64 -12.68 -16.85 -7.72
N LEU A 65 -12.41 -17.42 -6.54
CA LEU A 65 -12.39 -16.66 -5.30
C LEU A 65 -11.19 -15.72 -5.25
N LYS A 66 -9.98 -16.20 -5.59
CA LYS A 66 -8.75 -15.39 -5.70
C LYS A 66 -8.97 -14.21 -6.65
N LEU A 67 -9.52 -14.46 -7.84
CA LEU A 67 -9.86 -13.43 -8.81
C LEU A 67 -10.87 -12.40 -8.26
N ARG A 68 -11.93 -12.84 -7.56
CA ARG A 68 -12.87 -11.91 -6.93
C ARG A 68 -12.23 -11.05 -5.84
N LEU A 69 -11.30 -11.63 -5.08
CA LEU A 69 -10.54 -10.89 -4.06
C LEU A 69 -9.64 -9.86 -4.72
N LEU A 70 -8.90 -10.21 -5.77
CA LEU A 70 -8.05 -9.28 -6.53
C LEU A 70 -8.87 -8.16 -7.18
N LEU A 71 -10.03 -8.47 -7.76
CA LEU A 71 -10.95 -7.46 -8.30
C LEU A 71 -11.57 -6.56 -7.23
N SER A 72 -11.70 -7.05 -6.00
CA SER A 72 -12.15 -6.24 -4.86
C SER A 72 -11.00 -5.35 -4.37
N LEU A 73 -9.80 -5.90 -4.31
CA LEU A 73 -8.58 -5.19 -3.93
C LEU A 73 -8.27 -4.05 -4.90
N SER A 74 -8.43 -4.26 -6.20
CA SER A 74 -8.21 -3.21 -7.21
C SER A 74 -9.16 -2.03 -7.09
N ARG A 75 -10.36 -2.23 -6.52
CA ARG A 75 -11.31 -1.16 -6.24
C ARG A 75 -10.96 -0.39 -4.97
N LEU A 76 -10.39 -1.04 -3.97
CA LEU A 76 -10.07 -0.45 -2.67
C LEU A 76 -8.70 0.21 -2.66
N ALA A 77 -7.68 -0.50 -3.12
CA ALA A 77 -6.28 -0.09 -3.10
C ALA A 77 -5.78 0.47 -4.45
N GLY A 78 -6.56 0.35 -5.52
CA GLY A 78 -6.15 0.79 -6.86
C GLY A 78 -5.59 -0.36 -7.71
N LYS A 79 -5.56 -0.16 -9.03
CA LYS A 79 -5.18 -1.22 -9.98
C LYS A 79 -3.67 -1.36 -10.00
N THR A 80 -2.91 -0.27 -9.99
CA THR A 80 -1.45 -0.29 -9.91
C THR A 80 -0.95 -1.10 -8.72
N PHE A 81 -1.51 -0.88 -7.53
CA PHE A 81 -1.15 -1.68 -6.34
C PHE A 81 -1.48 -3.16 -6.53
N THR A 82 -2.67 -3.48 -7.05
CA THR A 82 -3.11 -4.88 -7.21
C THR A 82 -2.25 -5.63 -8.23
N ILE A 83 -1.92 -4.97 -9.34
CA ILE A 83 -1.09 -5.54 -10.41
C ILE A 83 0.34 -5.72 -9.89
N LYS A 84 0.95 -4.67 -9.31
CA LYS A 84 2.29 -4.79 -8.70
C LYS A 84 2.35 -5.82 -7.57
N LEU A 85 1.26 -6.04 -6.84
CA LEU A 85 1.20 -7.08 -5.80
C LEU A 85 1.21 -8.49 -6.40
N LEU A 86 0.53 -8.69 -7.53
CA LEU A 86 0.49 -9.95 -8.27
C LEU A 86 1.88 -10.26 -8.84
N GLU A 87 2.45 -9.29 -9.56
CA GLU A 87 3.72 -9.39 -10.29
C GLU A 87 4.94 -9.59 -9.38
N ARG A 88 4.84 -9.18 -8.11
CA ARG A 88 5.90 -9.41 -7.11
C ARG A 88 6.25 -10.90 -6.94
N GLY A 89 5.34 -11.81 -7.32
CA GLY A 89 5.57 -13.25 -7.33
C GLY A 89 6.23 -13.80 -8.60
N GLU A 90 6.17 -13.09 -9.72
CA GLU A 90 6.57 -13.60 -11.03
C GLU A 90 8.08 -13.74 -11.19
N ALA A 91 8.89 -12.92 -10.51
CA ALA A 91 10.35 -13.10 -10.51
C ALA A 91 10.78 -14.52 -10.10
N ALA A 92 10.04 -15.14 -9.17
CA ALA A 92 10.26 -16.53 -8.79
C ALA A 92 9.79 -17.50 -9.90
N THR A 93 8.62 -17.24 -10.49
CA THR A 93 8.03 -17.99 -11.61
C THR A 93 8.92 -18.01 -12.85
N ILE A 94 9.51 -16.87 -13.24
CA ILE A 94 10.49 -16.76 -14.33
C ILE A 94 11.70 -17.67 -14.07
N GLY A 95 12.17 -17.76 -12.82
CA GLY A 95 13.22 -18.69 -12.42
C GLY A 95 12.82 -20.16 -12.57
N GLU A 96 11.53 -20.50 -12.43
CA GLU A 96 11.00 -21.83 -12.73
C GLU A 96 10.85 -22.06 -14.25
N TYR A 97 10.47 -21.04 -15.02
CA TYR A 97 10.32 -21.11 -16.48
C TYR A 97 11.68 -21.35 -17.15
N ARG A 98 12.73 -20.65 -16.73
CA ARG A 98 14.11 -20.89 -17.22
C ARG A 98 14.57 -22.33 -16.97
N ARG A 99 14.21 -22.90 -15.81
CA ARG A 99 14.50 -24.31 -15.52
C ARG A 99 13.68 -25.26 -16.41
N ALA A 100 12.41 -24.96 -16.63
CA ALA A 100 11.57 -25.73 -17.54
C ALA A 100 12.06 -25.67 -19.00
N ALA A 101 12.57 -24.52 -19.47
CA ALA A 101 13.14 -24.37 -20.81
C ALA A 101 14.35 -25.29 -21.03
N ALA A 102 15.22 -25.41 -20.02
CA ALA A 102 16.35 -26.34 -20.05
C ALA A 102 15.92 -27.82 -20.09
N GLU A 103 14.73 -28.14 -19.57
CA GLU A 103 14.17 -29.51 -19.58
C GLU A 103 13.45 -29.87 -20.90
N LEU A 104 12.80 -28.90 -21.56
CA LEU A 104 11.94 -29.14 -22.73
C LEU A 104 12.71 -29.33 -24.04
N GLY A 105 13.82 -28.60 -24.23
CA GLY A 105 14.66 -28.66 -25.43
C GLY A 105 13.95 -28.26 -26.75
N GLY A 106 14.73 -28.07 -27.81
CA GLY A 106 14.22 -27.86 -29.17
C GLY A 106 13.33 -26.61 -29.34
N GLU A 107 12.26 -26.75 -30.14
CA GLU A 107 11.35 -25.66 -30.50
C GLU A 107 10.52 -25.15 -29.31
N LEU A 108 10.14 -26.03 -28.38
CA LEU A 108 9.40 -25.68 -27.16
C LEU A 108 10.23 -24.80 -26.21
N ALA A 109 11.55 -25.05 -26.14
CA ALA A 109 12.44 -24.19 -25.36
C ALA A 109 12.55 -22.78 -25.97
N ALA A 110 12.53 -22.67 -27.30
CA ALA A 110 12.53 -21.37 -27.98
C ALA A 110 11.19 -20.62 -27.82
N GLU A 111 10.05 -21.34 -27.80
CA GLU A 111 8.74 -20.74 -27.51
C GLU A 111 8.65 -20.24 -26.06
N LEU A 112 9.13 -21.03 -25.09
CA LEU A 112 9.19 -20.63 -23.68
C LEU A 112 10.16 -19.47 -23.43
N ALA A 113 11.25 -19.37 -24.19
CA ALA A 113 12.15 -18.22 -24.11
C ALA A 113 11.43 -16.90 -24.47
N LYS A 114 10.49 -16.94 -25.42
CA LYS A 114 9.66 -15.76 -25.76
C LYS A 114 8.64 -15.43 -24.67
N VAL A 115 8.07 -16.44 -24.02
CA VAL A 115 7.20 -16.23 -22.84
C VAL A 115 8.00 -15.49 -21.76
N ILE A 116 9.20 -15.99 -21.43
CA ILE A 116 10.07 -15.35 -20.44
C ILE A 116 10.43 -13.90 -20.83
N GLU A 117 10.70 -13.63 -22.11
CA GLU A 117 10.97 -12.28 -22.59
C GLU A 117 9.73 -11.36 -22.50
N ASP A 118 8.53 -11.88 -22.78
CA ASP A 118 7.28 -11.16 -22.60
C ASP A 118 7.05 -10.81 -21.11
N GLU A 119 7.27 -11.75 -20.17
CA GLU A 119 7.17 -11.52 -18.71
C GLU A 119 8.12 -10.41 -18.23
N GLU A 120 9.40 -10.49 -18.64
CA GLU A 120 10.40 -9.48 -18.29
C GLU A 120 10.03 -8.09 -18.87
N ARG A 121 9.40 -8.07 -20.04
CA ARG A 121 8.88 -6.84 -20.63
C ARG A 121 7.70 -6.30 -19.83
N HIS A 122 6.75 -7.14 -19.41
CA HIS A 122 5.58 -6.71 -18.63
C HIS A 122 5.97 -6.02 -17.33
N GLU A 123 6.93 -6.56 -16.58
CA GLU A 123 7.46 -5.93 -15.36
C GLU A 123 7.94 -4.49 -15.64
N SER A 124 8.69 -4.32 -16.74
CA SER A 124 9.23 -3.03 -17.18
C SER A 124 8.14 -2.06 -17.67
N GLU A 125 7.12 -2.56 -18.36
CA GLU A 125 6.01 -1.76 -18.87
C GLU A 125 5.07 -1.33 -17.73
N LEU A 126 4.92 -2.16 -16.71
CA LEU A 126 4.13 -1.87 -15.51
C LEU A 126 4.85 -0.90 -14.56
N ALA A 127 6.16 -0.76 -14.67
CA ALA A 127 6.97 0.22 -13.95
C ALA A 127 6.70 1.66 -14.43
N GLY A 128 5.52 2.19 -14.10
CA GLY A 128 5.18 3.61 -14.24
C GLY A 128 4.17 3.97 -15.33
N SER A 129 3.59 2.98 -16.02
CA SER A 129 2.65 3.25 -17.13
C SER A 129 1.19 3.43 -16.72
N LEU A 130 0.77 2.88 -15.57
CA LEU A 130 -0.60 3.00 -15.10
C LEU A 130 -0.83 4.37 -14.45
N ASP A 131 -1.62 5.19 -15.12
CA ASP A 131 -1.97 6.51 -14.61
C ASP A 131 -3.08 6.42 -13.55
N GLU A 132 -2.69 6.53 -12.27
CA GLU A 132 -3.60 6.57 -11.13
C GLU A 132 -3.34 7.75 -10.20
N LEU A 133 -4.42 8.40 -9.77
CA LEU A 133 -4.37 9.55 -8.87
C LEU A 133 -3.73 9.19 -7.53
N ALA A 134 -4.05 8.01 -6.97
CA ALA A 134 -3.48 7.56 -5.70
C ALA A 134 -1.96 7.38 -5.76
N VAL A 135 -1.45 6.85 -6.89
CA VAL A 135 0.00 6.69 -7.12
C VAL A 135 0.67 8.06 -7.33
N ARG A 136 0.05 8.95 -8.10
CA ARG A 136 0.55 10.33 -8.30
C ARG A 136 0.63 11.13 -6.99
N GLN A 137 -0.31 10.90 -6.08
CA GLN A 137 -0.38 11.58 -4.78
C GLN A 137 0.26 10.78 -3.65
N LEU A 138 0.95 9.67 -3.93
CA LEU A 138 1.52 8.80 -2.91
C LEU A 138 2.48 9.56 -1.99
N GLY A 139 3.27 10.50 -2.53
CA GLY A 139 4.11 11.40 -1.73
C GLY A 139 3.31 12.34 -0.81
N SER A 140 2.22 12.93 -1.30
CA SER A 140 1.35 13.83 -0.51
C SER A 140 0.64 13.06 0.62
N ILE A 141 0.21 11.82 0.33
CA ILE A 141 -0.38 10.89 1.31
C ILE A 141 0.69 10.49 2.34
N ALA A 142 1.87 10.09 1.89
CA ALA A 142 2.99 9.71 2.76
C ALA A 142 3.32 10.80 3.76
N LEU A 143 3.40 12.05 3.28
CA LEU A 143 3.67 13.22 4.08
C LEU A 143 2.59 13.40 5.16
N GLY A 144 1.30 13.36 4.78
CA GLY A 144 0.20 13.54 5.72
C GLY A 144 0.09 12.43 6.77
N VAL A 145 0.21 11.17 6.36
CA VAL A 145 0.12 10.00 7.26
C VAL A 145 1.31 9.95 8.22
N SER A 146 2.54 10.06 7.70
CA SER A 146 3.74 9.88 8.52
C SER A 146 3.89 10.99 9.55
N ASP A 147 3.63 12.23 9.16
CA ASP A 147 3.70 13.39 10.05
C ASP A 147 2.63 13.30 11.14
N ALA A 148 1.37 13.01 10.76
CA ALA A 148 0.29 12.82 11.72
C ALA A 148 0.57 11.71 12.73
N ILE A 149 1.12 10.57 12.30
CA ILE A 149 1.45 9.48 13.21
C ILE A 149 2.51 9.93 14.22
N ILE A 150 3.62 10.50 13.75
CA ILE A 150 4.74 10.88 14.62
C ILE A 150 4.31 11.99 15.59
N GLU A 151 3.65 13.04 15.09
CA GLU A 151 3.22 14.17 15.90
C GLU A 151 2.15 13.78 16.92
N LEU A 152 1.07 13.10 16.49
CA LEU A 152 -0.04 12.79 17.40
C LEU A 152 0.34 11.74 18.43
N THR A 153 1.20 10.77 18.10
CA THR A 153 1.66 9.81 19.13
C THR A 153 2.46 10.50 20.23
N GLY A 154 3.31 11.48 19.88
CA GLY A 154 4.00 12.32 20.85
C GLY A 154 3.05 13.18 21.69
N VAL A 155 2.06 13.83 21.06
CA VAL A 155 1.05 14.65 21.75
C VAL A 155 0.21 13.81 22.71
N LEU A 156 -0.36 12.69 22.24
CA LEU A 156 -1.22 11.83 23.06
C LEU A 156 -0.43 11.23 24.23
N ALA A 157 0.79 10.76 23.99
CA ALA A 157 1.65 10.23 25.04
C ALA A 157 2.04 11.33 26.04
N GLY A 158 2.42 12.51 25.58
CA GLY A 158 2.78 13.63 26.45
C GLY A 158 1.61 14.11 27.32
N PHE A 159 0.43 14.27 26.74
CA PHE A 159 -0.75 14.62 27.54
C PHE A 159 -1.15 13.50 28.50
N ALA A 160 -0.94 12.23 28.16
CA ALA A 160 -1.18 11.13 29.09
C ALA A 160 -0.16 11.06 30.25
N GLY A 161 1.07 11.54 30.02
CA GLY A 161 2.04 11.76 31.10
C GLY A 161 1.66 12.94 31.99
N TYR A 162 1.05 13.97 31.40
CA TYR A 162 0.62 15.18 32.08
C TYR A 162 -0.66 15.00 32.92
N THR A 163 -1.71 14.42 32.33
CA THR A 163 -3.05 14.29 32.92
C THR A 163 -3.55 12.84 32.87
N GLY A 164 -4.37 12.47 33.86
CA GLY A 164 -5.08 11.19 33.89
C GLY A 164 -6.41 11.20 33.13
N SER A 165 -6.87 12.36 32.64
CA SER A 165 -8.18 12.52 32.01
C SER A 165 -8.13 12.12 30.52
N PRO A 166 -8.81 11.03 30.10
CA PRO A 166 -8.83 10.63 28.69
C PRO A 166 -9.43 11.72 27.79
N LEU A 167 -10.39 12.49 28.31
CA LEU A 167 -11.04 13.57 27.58
C LEU A 167 -10.09 14.74 27.33
N GLN A 168 -9.25 15.10 28.31
CA GLN A 168 -8.24 16.16 28.11
C GLN A 168 -7.19 15.72 27.08
N VAL A 169 -6.74 14.46 27.13
CA VAL A 169 -5.80 13.89 26.12
C VAL A 169 -6.44 13.91 24.73
N ALA A 170 -7.69 13.47 24.59
CA ALA A 170 -8.41 13.47 23.32
C ALA A 170 -8.61 14.90 22.77
N ALA A 171 -9.02 15.84 23.63
CA ALA A 171 -9.22 17.24 23.25
C ALA A 171 -7.91 17.87 22.77
N ALA A 172 -6.80 17.65 23.47
CA ALA A 172 -5.49 18.11 23.05
C ALA A 172 -5.07 17.51 21.71
N GLY A 173 -5.24 16.20 21.53
CA GLY A 173 -4.97 15.51 20.27
C GLY A 173 -5.78 16.06 19.10
N LEU A 174 -7.08 16.33 19.29
CA LEU A 174 -7.91 16.92 18.24
C LEU A 174 -7.50 18.36 17.92
N ILE A 175 -7.27 19.20 18.92
CA ILE A 175 -6.92 20.61 18.72
C ILE A 175 -5.58 20.71 17.97
N VAL A 176 -4.56 20.00 18.46
CA VAL A 176 -3.24 19.99 17.81
C VAL A 176 -3.33 19.35 16.43
N GLY A 177 -3.93 18.18 16.32
CA GLY A 177 -3.99 17.43 15.06
C GLY A 177 -4.79 18.14 13.96
N VAL A 178 -5.90 18.80 14.28
CA VAL A 178 -6.67 19.59 13.29
C VAL A 178 -5.87 20.80 12.82
N SER A 179 -5.21 21.50 13.75
CA SER A 179 -4.35 22.65 13.43
C SER A 179 -3.18 22.23 12.53
N ALA A 180 -2.51 21.14 12.89
CA ALA A 180 -1.40 20.57 12.15
C ALA A 180 -1.82 20.08 10.76
N ALA A 181 -2.98 19.40 10.63
CA ALA A 181 -3.52 18.98 9.34
C ALA A 181 -3.71 20.16 8.37
N LEU A 182 -4.26 21.28 8.86
CA LEU A 182 -4.43 22.51 8.07
C LEU A 182 -3.09 23.13 7.68
N SER A 183 -2.16 23.20 8.64
CA SER A 183 -0.79 23.68 8.40
C SER A 183 -0.07 22.85 7.32
N MET A 184 -0.12 21.52 7.45
CA MET A 184 0.49 20.59 6.50
C MET A 184 -0.16 20.63 5.13
N ALA A 185 -1.49 20.80 5.05
CA ALA A 185 -2.18 21.01 3.77
C ALA A 185 -1.71 22.31 3.10
N ALA A 186 -1.56 23.40 3.86
CA ALA A 186 -1.05 24.67 3.34
C ALA A 186 0.43 24.56 2.90
N ALA A 187 1.27 23.85 3.67
CA ALA A 187 2.66 23.58 3.31
C ALA A 187 2.76 22.77 2.01
N ALA A 188 1.98 21.69 1.89
CA ALA A 188 1.91 20.86 0.68
C ALA A 188 1.41 21.65 -0.54
N TYR A 189 0.42 22.54 -0.36
CA TYR A 189 -0.02 23.46 -1.40
C TYR A 189 1.13 24.35 -1.88
N SER A 190 1.83 24.98 -0.93
CA SER A 190 2.92 25.92 -1.22
C SER A 190 4.06 25.22 -1.94
N GLN A 191 4.48 24.06 -1.46
CA GLN A 191 5.57 23.28 -2.07
C GLN A 191 5.20 22.85 -3.49
N ALA A 192 4.00 22.30 -3.69
CA ALA A 192 3.54 21.86 -5.01
C ALA A 192 3.35 23.01 -6.00
N LYS A 193 3.15 24.26 -5.55
CA LYS A 193 3.08 25.45 -6.42
C LYS A 193 4.41 25.72 -7.15
N HIS A 194 5.52 25.31 -6.56
CA HIS A 194 6.86 25.54 -7.10
C HIS A 194 7.39 24.34 -7.90
N GLU A 195 6.65 23.24 -7.95
CA GLU A 195 7.05 22.02 -8.65
C GLU A 195 6.29 21.85 -9.97
N ARG A 196 7.01 21.61 -11.08
CA ARG A 196 6.39 21.36 -12.38
C ARG A 196 5.67 20.00 -12.40
N GLY A 197 4.45 19.96 -12.92
CA GLY A 197 3.70 18.72 -13.12
C GLY A 197 2.90 18.23 -11.91
N LYS A 198 2.93 18.95 -10.78
CA LYS A 198 2.06 18.68 -9.63
C LYS A 198 0.90 19.68 -9.60
N SER A 199 -0.26 19.20 -9.14
CA SER A 199 -1.40 20.07 -8.87
C SER A 199 -1.38 20.49 -7.39
N PRO A 200 -1.20 21.79 -7.08
CA PRO A 200 -1.12 22.26 -5.70
C PRO A 200 -2.36 21.95 -4.88
N ARG A 201 -3.55 22.08 -5.49
CA ARG A 201 -4.82 21.80 -4.84
C ARG A 201 -4.97 20.33 -4.47
N THR A 202 -4.55 19.42 -5.35
CA THR A 202 -4.65 17.98 -5.04
C THR A 202 -3.62 17.57 -4.00
N ALA A 203 -2.40 18.12 -4.04
CA ALA A 203 -1.39 17.84 -3.01
C ALA A 203 -1.91 18.25 -1.62
N ALA A 204 -2.40 19.49 -1.49
CA ALA A 204 -2.98 20.00 -0.25
C ALA A 204 -4.16 19.16 0.25
N ALA A 205 -5.09 18.81 -0.65
CA ALA A 205 -6.28 18.04 -0.30
C ALA A 205 -5.91 16.63 0.20
N PHE A 206 -5.00 15.93 -0.49
CA PHE A 206 -4.60 14.59 -0.09
C PHE A 206 -3.78 14.61 1.21
N THR A 207 -2.82 15.52 1.37
CA THR A 207 -2.07 15.65 2.63
C THR A 207 -3.00 15.94 3.80
N GLY A 208 -3.86 16.96 3.69
CA GLY A 208 -4.77 17.34 4.76
C GLY A 208 -5.81 16.26 5.09
N LEU A 209 -6.38 15.60 4.08
CA LEU A 209 -7.37 14.53 4.28
C LEU A 209 -6.76 13.33 5.02
N PHE A 210 -5.65 12.81 4.53
CA PHE A 210 -5.03 11.62 5.14
C PHE A 210 -4.44 11.93 6.53
N TYR A 211 -3.94 13.15 6.74
CA TYR A 211 -3.58 13.63 8.08
C TYR A 211 -4.82 13.59 9.00
N MET A 212 -5.92 14.24 8.60
CA MET A 212 -7.14 14.31 9.41
C MET A 212 -7.71 12.92 9.73
N LEU A 213 -7.77 12.02 8.76
CA LEU A 213 -8.23 10.65 8.97
C LEU A 213 -7.35 9.91 9.99
N THR A 214 -6.03 10.13 9.94
CA THR A 214 -5.08 9.57 10.90
C THR A 214 -5.33 10.14 12.30
N VAL A 215 -5.50 11.46 12.45
CA VAL A 215 -5.85 12.10 13.74
C VAL A 215 -7.11 11.48 14.33
N LEU A 216 -8.18 11.38 13.55
CA LEU A 216 -9.44 10.82 14.01
C LEU A 216 -9.28 9.36 14.43
N ALA A 217 -8.54 8.55 13.67
CA ALA A 217 -8.27 7.16 14.01
C ALA A 217 -7.47 7.00 15.30
N LEU A 218 -6.44 7.83 15.49
CA LEU A 218 -5.58 7.78 16.68
C LEU A 218 -6.31 8.28 17.93
N VAL A 219 -7.19 9.27 17.82
CA VAL A 219 -7.92 9.83 18.97
C VAL A 219 -9.17 9.00 19.32
N ALA A 220 -9.72 8.23 18.37
CA ALA A 220 -10.94 7.45 18.56
C ALA A 220 -10.98 6.59 19.83
N PRO A 221 -9.92 5.82 20.22
CA PRO A 221 -9.96 5.02 21.44
C PRO A 221 -10.27 5.82 22.71
N LEU A 222 -9.73 7.04 22.82
CA LEU A 222 -9.94 7.93 23.95
C LEU A 222 -11.35 8.54 23.96
N LEU A 223 -11.89 8.87 22.78
CA LEU A 223 -13.27 9.37 22.63
C LEU A 223 -14.32 8.29 22.93
N LEU A 224 -13.99 7.02 22.66
CA LEU A 224 -14.84 5.86 22.95
C LEU A 224 -14.82 5.47 24.43
N GLY A 225 -14.14 6.24 25.29
CA GLY A 225 -14.16 6.06 26.75
C GLY A 225 -13.07 5.15 27.31
N ALA A 226 -12.03 4.82 26.53
CA ALA A 226 -10.90 4.08 27.06
C ALA A 226 -10.19 4.91 28.16
N PRO A 227 -9.77 4.30 29.29
CA PRO A 227 -8.92 4.96 30.27
C PRO A 227 -7.64 5.49 29.62
N ALA A 228 -7.05 6.59 30.13
CA ALA A 228 -6.01 7.33 29.40
C ALA A 228 -4.83 6.45 28.97
N SER A 229 -4.32 5.60 29.86
CA SER A 229 -3.23 4.67 29.57
C SER A 229 -3.59 3.64 28.49
N ILE A 230 -4.77 3.03 28.58
CA ILE A 230 -5.27 2.04 27.62
C ILE A 230 -5.57 2.71 26.28
N GLY A 231 -6.20 3.89 26.30
CA GLY A 231 -6.53 4.68 25.12
C GLY A 231 -5.28 5.03 24.33
N VAL A 232 -4.22 5.51 24.99
CA VAL A 232 -2.94 5.82 24.33
C VAL A 232 -2.25 4.56 23.80
N ALA A 233 -2.29 3.44 24.53
CA ALA A 233 -1.75 2.18 24.01
C ALA A 233 -2.49 1.70 22.76
N LEU A 234 -3.82 1.85 22.72
CA LEU A 234 -4.64 1.56 21.55
C LEU A 234 -4.34 2.55 20.41
N SER A 235 -4.18 3.85 20.69
CA SER A 235 -3.76 4.86 19.72
C SER A 235 -2.42 4.51 19.08
N LEU A 236 -1.46 4.05 19.88
CA LEU A 236 -0.14 3.61 19.42
C LEU A 236 -0.24 2.34 18.56
N ALA A 237 -1.06 1.36 18.96
CA ALA A 237 -1.32 0.18 18.16
C ALA A 237 -1.97 0.55 16.81
N CYS A 238 -2.93 1.47 16.80
CA CYS A 238 -3.54 2.01 15.59
C CYS A 238 -2.51 2.74 14.71
N ALA A 239 -1.64 3.56 15.29
CA ALA A 239 -0.56 4.23 14.58
C ALA A 239 0.39 3.23 13.91
N LEU A 240 0.82 2.18 14.62
CA LEU A 240 1.67 1.14 14.06
C LEU A 240 0.96 0.31 12.98
N ALA A 241 -0.35 0.09 13.10
CA ALA A 241 -1.14 -0.59 12.08
C ALA A 241 -1.32 0.26 10.80
N ILE A 242 -1.59 1.56 10.94
CA ILE A 242 -1.67 2.51 9.82
C ILE A 242 -0.31 2.62 9.14
N LEU A 243 0.78 2.73 9.92
CA LEU A 243 2.15 2.72 9.38
C LEU A 243 2.42 1.42 8.63
N ALA A 244 2.09 0.26 9.18
CA ALA A 244 2.31 -1.03 8.51
C ALA A 244 1.55 -1.11 7.18
N ALA A 245 0.27 -0.71 7.17
CA ALA A 245 -0.55 -0.69 5.96
C ALA A 245 0.03 0.26 4.91
N PHE A 246 0.41 1.47 5.31
CA PHE A 246 0.98 2.48 4.41
C PHE A 246 2.36 2.07 3.89
N SER A 247 3.26 1.61 4.75
CA SER A 247 4.58 1.10 4.35
C SER A 247 4.48 -0.11 3.44
N PHE A 248 3.52 -1.01 3.66
CA PHE A 248 3.29 -2.13 2.75
C PHE A 248 2.79 -1.65 1.39
N TYR A 249 1.82 -0.73 1.37
CA TYR A 249 1.31 -0.12 0.14
C TYR A 249 2.44 0.56 -0.66
N SER A 250 3.22 1.41 0.00
CA SER A 250 4.39 2.08 -0.58
C SER A 250 5.42 1.08 -1.10
N ALA A 251 5.73 0.05 -0.31
CA ALA A 251 6.70 -0.98 -0.70
C ALA A 251 6.30 -1.77 -1.95
N VAL A 252 4.99 -2.03 -2.13
CA VAL A 252 4.48 -2.69 -3.33
C VAL A 252 4.52 -1.75 -4.54
N VAL A 253 4.07 -0.51 -4.39
CA VAL A 253 3.98 0.44 -5.51
C VAL A 253 5.34 0.98 -5.95
N MET A 254 6.26 1.17 -5.01
CA MET A 254 7.59 1.76 -5.23
C MET A 254 8.72 0.73 -5.19
N GLU A 255 8.41 -0.57 -5.09
CA GLU A 255 9.38 -1.68 -5.06
C GLU A 255 10.47 -1.52 -3.98
N ARG A 256 10.06 -1.05 -2.79
CA ARG A 256 10.96 -0.77 -1.67
C ARG A 256 10.96 -1.88 -0.60
N PRO A 257 12.02 -2.00 0.22
CA PRO A 257 12.07 -2.98 1.28
C PRO A 257 11.13 -2.62 2.45
N PHE A 258 9.95 -3.25 2.49
CA PHE A 258 8.92 -3.06 3.52
C PHE A 258 9.45 -3.11 4.96
N LEU A 259 10.12 -4.21 5.34
CA LEU A 259 10.54 -4.45 6.72
C LEU A 259 11.47 -3.37 7.23
N ARG A 260 12.38 -2.88 6.38
CA ARG A 260 13.34 -1.84 6.74
C ARG A 260 12.62 -0.52 6.99
N GLU A 261 11.82 -0.05 6.03
CA GLU A 261 11.09 1.22 6.17
C GLU A 261 10.09 1.19 7.34
N TYR A 262 9.43 0.07 7.57
CA TYR A 262 8.49 -0.10 8.68
C TYR A 262 9.21 -0.02 10.03
N LEU A 263 10.30 -0.77 10.22
CA LEU A 263 11.02 -0.81 11.50
C LEU A 263 11.71 0.53 11.82
N GLU A 264 12.28 1.20 10.82
CA GLU A 264 12.88 2.53 10.98
C GLU A 264 11.84 3.54 11.51
N ASN A 265 10.66 3.62 10.87
CA ASN A 265 9.61 4.54 11.29
C ASN A 265 8.93 4.13 12.60
N ALA A 266 8.72 2.83 12.84
CA ALA A 266 8.18 2.33 14.09
C ALA A 266 9.09 2.68 15.27
N ALA A 267 10.41 2.58 15.11
CA ALA A 267 11.37 2.97 16.13
C ALA A 267 11.27 4.47 16.47
N VAL A 268 11.13 5.34 15.45
CA VAL A 268 10.92 6.77 15.66
C VAL A 268 9.64 7.05 16.45
N ILE A 269 8.52 6.41 16.07
CA ILE A 269 7.23 6.58 16.77
C ILE A 269 7.33 6.15 18.23
N MET A 270 7.95 5.01 18.50
CA MET A 270 8.16 4.52 19.86
C MET A 270 9.02 5.47 20.68
N ALA A 271 10.10 6.00 20.09
CA ALA A 271 10.97 6.97 20.74
C ALA A 271 10.25 8.29 21.04
N VAL A 272 9.53 8.84 20.07
CA VAL A 272 8.75 10.08 20.23
C VAL A 272 7.65 9.91 21.28
N SER A 273 6.96 8.77 21.29
CA SER A 273 5.94 8.48 22.31
C SER A 273 6.55 8.40 23.72
N LEU A 274 7.68 7.71 23.88
CA LEU A 274 8.36 7.57 25.16
C LEU A 274 8.87 8.92 25.69
N VAL A 275 9.56 9.68 24.83
CA VAL A 275 10.08 11.01 25.16
C VAL A 275 8.93 11.97 25.46
N GLY A 276 7.86 11.93 24.66
CA GLY A 276 6.64 12.72 24.87
C GLY A 276 6.04 12.44 26.24
N TYR A 277 5.81 11.17 26.60
CA TYR A 277 5.26 10.79 27.89
C TYR A 277 6.12 11.29 29.07
N ALA A 278 7.44 11.05 29.01
CA ALA A 278 8.38 11.51 30.04
C ALA A 278 8.38 13.04 30.16
N PHE A 279 8.36 13.75 29.03
CA PHE A 279 8.26 15.21 29.03
C PHE A 279 6.95 15.69 29.65
N GLY A 280 5.82 15.03 29.36
CA GLY A 280 4.54 15.30 29.98
C GLY A 280 4.56 15.18 31.51
N GLN A 281 5.24 14.15 32.03
CA GLN A 281 5.43 13.98 33.47
C GLN A 281 6.27 15.11 34.08
N ILE A 282 7.37 15.51 33.43
CA ILE A 282 8.20 16.63 33.87
C ILE A 282 7.38 17.92 33.93
N VAL A 283 6.59 18.20 32.87
CA VAL A 283 5.74 19.39 32.84
C VAL A 283 4.72 19.35 33.98
N LYS A 284 4.13 18.18 34.27
CA LYS A 284 3.20 18.02 35.39
C LYS A 284 3.85 18.34 36.73
N GLU A 285 5.05 17.86 36.97
CA GLU A 285 5.81 18.13 38.19
C GLU A 285 6.12 19.62 38.35
N LEU A 286 6.47 20.30 37.24
CA LEU A 286 6.79 21.73 37.24
C LEU A 286 5.56 22.63 37.43
N THR A 287 4.40 22.26 36.87
CA THR A 287 3.18 23.07 36.96
C THR A 287 2.29 22.70 38.15
N GLY A 288 2.65 21.67 38.92
CA GLY A 288 1.85 21.16 40.03
C GLY A 288 0.59 20.40 39.60
N GLY A 289 0.50 20.00 38.33
CA GLY A 289 -0.64 19.27 37.79
C GLY A 289 -1.94 20.07 37.88
N MET A 290 -1.97 21.25 37.23
CA MET A 290 -3.18 22.09 37.20
C MET A 290 -4.40 21.26 36.76
N PRO A 291 -5.54 21.38 37.47
CA PRO A 291 -6.71 20.52 37.30
C PRO A 291 -7.32 20.57 35.88
#